data_AF-A0A6A6DI70-F1
#
_entry.id   AF-A0A6A6DI70-F1
#
_cell.length_a   1.000
_cell.length_b   1.000
_cell.length_c   1.000
_cell.angle_alpha   90.00
_cell.angle_beta   90.00
_cell.angle_gamma   90.00
#
_symmetry.space_group_name_H-M   'P 1'
#
loop_
_entity.id
_entity.type
_entity.pdbx_description
1 polymer ?
#
loop_
_entity_poly.entity_id
_entity_poly.type
_entity_poly.pdbx_seq_one_letter_code
_entity_poly.pdbx_strand_id
1 'polypeptide(L)'
;MLARVVYYTRVIVFKALLPSTEREKQREADQKGFLQKRKNYLADGSYSPMSEMLSLLAYGKFVALNTRNSGNAFWSRDKKIFYLSRRPIIISQFQQMARDIVTEAEDMLWQELLWVANRAKRFIV
;
A
#
# COMPACT_ATOMS: atom_id res chain seq x y z
N MET A 1 -13.63 -7.13 2.80
CA MET A 1 -14.62 -7.98 3.52
C MET A 1 -14.18 -8.36 4.94
N LEU A 2 -12.98 -8.89 5.15
CA LEU A 2 -12.49 -9.34 6.48
C LEU A 2 -12.56 -8.29 7.61
N ALA A 3 -12.17 -7.04 7.34
CA ALA A 3 -12.26 -5.96 8.35
C ALA A 3 -13.69 -5.76 8.88
N ARG A 4 -14.69 -5.99 8.02
CA ARG A 4 -16.11 -5.86 8.37
C ARG A 4 -16.59 -7.03 9.24
N VAL A 5 -16.09 -8.24 8.97
CA VAL A 5 -16.36 -9.44 9.80
C VAL A 5 -15.76 -9.26 11.20
N VAL A 6 -14.51 -8.80 11.29
CA VAL A 6 -13.85 -8.47 12.56
C VAL A 6 -14.65 -7.43 13.36
N TYR A 7 -15.18 -6.41 12.67
CA TYR A 7 -16.01 -5.39 13.30
C TYR A 7 -17.33 -5.96 13.84
N TYR A 8 -18.09 -6.70 13.02
CA TYR A 8 -19.36 -7.29 13.47
C TYR A 8 -19.18 -8.27 14.62
N THR A 9 -18.14 -9.11 14.59
CA THR A 9 -17.84 -10.02 15.70
C THR A 9 -17.59 -9.26 17.01
N ARG A 10 -16.84 -8.16 16.98
CA ARG A 10 -16.64 -7.31 18.18
C ARG A 10 -17.95 -6.72 18.71
N VAL A 11 -18.81 -6.23 17.81
CA VAL A 11 -20.11 -5.66 18.17
C VAL A 11 -21.05 -6.72 18.76
N ILE A 12 -21.10 -7.91 18.18
CA ILE A 12 -21.93 -9.02 18.67
C ILE A 12 -21.45 -9.46 20.06
N VAL A 13 -20.15 -9.64 20.25
CA VAL A 13 -19.59 -10.02 21.55
C VAL A 13 -19.85 -8.95 22.60
N PHE A 14 -19.72 -7.67 22.26
CA PHE A 14 -20.05 -6.58 23.18
C PHE A 14 -21.53 -6.59 23.58
N LYS A 15 -22.44 -6.78 22.61
CA LYS A 15 -23.89 -6.87 22.86
C LYS A 15 -24.27 -8.10 23.68
N ALA A 16 -23.58 -9.22 23.49
CA ALA A 16 -23.83 -10.46 24.21
C ALA A 16 -23.27 -10.46 25.65
N LEU A 17 -22.13 -9.79 25.87
CA LEU A 17 -21.48 -9.75 27.19
C LEU A 17 -21.93 -8.56 28.05
N LEU A 18 -22.35 -7.46 27.42
CA LEU A 18 -22.80 -6.24 28.08
C LEU A 18 -24.07 -5.73 27.38
N PRO A 19 -25.23 -6.34 27.65
CA PRO A 19 -26.48 -5.95 27.03
C PRO A 19 -26.81 -4.49 27.35
N SER A 20 -26.98 -3.67 26.33
CA SER A 20 -27.26 -2.24 26.47
C SER A 20 -28.59 -1.94 27.18
N THR A 21 -29.50 -2.92 27.19
CA THR A 21 -30.83 -2.86 27.82
C THR A 21 -30.79 -2.89 29.34
N GLU A 22 -29.70 -3.34 29.96
CA GLU A 22 -29.57 -3.51 31.42
C GLU A 22 -28.47 -2.64 32.03
N ARG A 23 -28.05 -1.59 31.33
CA ARG A 23 -26.95 -0.70 31.78
C ARG A 23 -27.14 -0.13 33.19
N GLU A 24 -28.39 0.14 33.60
CA GLU A 24 -28.69 0.64 34.94
C GLU A 24 -28.53 -0.42 36.06
N LYS A 25 -28.55 -1.72 35.70
CA LYS A 25 -28.41 -2.84 36.64
C LYS A 25 -26.99 -3.42 36.69
N GLN A 26 -26.12 -3.01 35.76
CA GLN A 26 -24.75 -3.50 35.69
C GLN A 26 -23.95 -3.09 36.93
N ARG A 27 -23.39 -4.09 37.63
CA ARG A 27 -22.52 -3.90 38.80
C ARG A 27 -21.09 -4.30 38.48
N GLU A 28 -20.17 -4.02 39.39
CA GLU A 28 -18.75 -4.40 39.25
C GLU A 28 -18.51 -5.90 39.01
N ALA A 29 -19.42 -6.77 39.44
CA ALA A 29 -19.35 -8.20 39.18
C ALA A 29 -19.47 -8.54 37.67
N ASP A 30 -20.32 -7.82 36.95
CA ASP A 30 -20.51 -8.00 35.50
C ASP A 30 -19.30 -7.50 34.73
N GLN A 31 -18.66 -6.44 35.22
CA GLN A 31 -17.40 -5.93 34.69
C GLN A 31 -16.26 -6.94 34.88
N LYS A 32 -16.17 -7.60 36.04
CA LYS A 32 -15.19 -8.68 36.27
C LYS A 32 -15.46 -9.88 35.37
N GLY A 33 -16.73 -10.28 35.21
CA GLY A 33 -17.13 -11.36 34.29
C GLY A 33 -16.78 -11.04 32.83
N PHE A 34 -16.98 -9.80 32.41
CA PHE A 34 -16.58 -9.30 31.10
C PHE A 34 -15.06 -9.37 30.90
N LEU A 35 -14.27 -8.90 31.87
CA LEU A 35 -12.80 -8.95 31.81
C LEU A 35 -12.29 -10.39 31.75
N GLN A 36 -12.92 -11.32 32.49
CA GLN A 36 -12.57 -12.74 32.46
C GLN A 36 -12.85 -13.35 31.08
N LYS A 37 -14.04 -13.14 30.52
CA LYS A 37 -14.40 -13.64 29.17
C LYS A 37 -13.56 -12.98 28.08
N ARG A 38 -13.24 -11.70 28.22
CA ARG A 38 -12.32 -11.00 27.32
C ARG A 38 -10.92 -11.62 27.38
N LYS A 39 -10.41 -11.93 28.58
CA LYS A 39 -9.10 -12.58 28.73
C LYS A 39 -9.08 -13.99 28.13
N ASN A 40 -10.17 -14.74 28.24
CA ASN A 40 -10.23 -16.12 27.74
C ASN A 40 -10.42 -16.22 26.23
N TYR A 41 -11.16 -15.28 25.61
CA TYR A 41 -11.60 -15.40 24.20
C TYR A 41 -11.15 -14.26 23.29
N LEU A 42 -10.62 -13.16 23.84
CA LEU A 42 -10.25 -11.92 23.13
C LEU A 42 -8.84 -11.44 23.47
N ALA A 43 -8.03 -12.24 24.17
CA ALA A 43 -6.63 -11.90 24.42
C ALA A 43 -5.82 -12.03 23.12
N ASP A 44 -5.13 -10.94 22.75
CA ASP A 44 -4.13 -10.96 21.69
C ASP A 44 -3.03 -11.96 22.10
N GLY A 45 -2.83 -12.99 21.26
CA GLY A 45 -1.78 -14.01 21.43
C GLY A 45 -2.24 -15.42 21.84
N SER A 46 -3.53 -15.62 22.14
CA SER A 46 -4.10 -16.96 22.38
C SER A 46 -4.78 -17.51 21.10
N TYR A 47 -4.82 -18.85 20.90
CA TYR A 47 -5.54 -19.53 19.80
C TYR A 47 -7.07 -19.31 19.91
N SER A 48 -7.52 -18.09 19.66
CA SER A 48 -8.93 -17.72 19.66
C SER A 48 -9.41 -17.57 18.22
N PRO A 49 -10.70 -17.82 17.92
CA PRO A 49 -11.26 -17.49 16.61
C PRO A 49 -11.03 -16.03 16.22
N MET A 50 -10.95 -15.13 17.21
CA MET A 50 -10.68 -13.71 16.99
C MET A 50 -9.24 -13.43 16.56
N SER A 51 -8.25 -14.10 17.16
CA SER A 51 -6.84 -13.96 16.76
C SER A 51 -6.60 -14.48 15.34
N GLU A 52 -7.30 -15.55 14.94
CA GLU A 52 -7.24 -16.07 13.57
C GLU A 52 -7.82 -15.07 12.58
N MET A 53 -8.98 -14.49 12.88
CA MET A 53 -9.59 -13.44 12.05
C MET A 53 -8.70 -12.19 11.92
N LEU A 54 -8.01 -11.79 12.99
CA LEU A 54 -7.05 -10.68 12.97
C LEU A 54 -5.80 -11.03 12.17
N SER A 55 -5.29 -12.25 12.30
CA SER A 55 -4.16 -12.76 11.53
C SER A 55 -4.48 -12.80 10.04
N LEU A 56 -5.68 -13.27 9.67
CA LEU A 56 -6.13 -13.29 8.28
C LEU A 56 -6.34 -11.87 7.72
N LEU A 57 -6.80 -10.93 8.55
CA LEU A 57 -6.90 -9.52 8.16
C LEU A 57 -5.52 -8.89 7.94
N ALA A 58 -4.55 -9.18 8.81
CA ALA A 58 -3.17 -8.71 8.69
C ALA A 58 -2.51 -9.28 7.44
N TYR A 59 -2.68 -10.58 7.18
CA TYR A 59 -2.22 -11.24 5.97
C TYR A 59 -2.86 -10.62 4.71
N GLY A 60 -4.18 -10.43 4.71
CA GLY A 60 -4.88 -9.78 3.59
C GLY A 60 -4.40 -8.35 3.34
N LYS A 61 -4.07 -7.59 4.39
CA LYS A 61 -3.45 -6.26 4.25
C LYS A 61 -2.04 -6.34 3.66
N PHE A 62 -1.23 -7.29 4.12
CA PHE A 62 0.12 -7.52 3.60
C PHE A 62 0.06 -7.86 2.11
N VAL A 63 -0.80 -8.79 1.71
CA VAL A 63 -1.00 -9.13 0.29
C VAL A 63 -1.50 -7.92 -0.48
N ALA A 64 -2.53 -7.21 0.01
CA ALA A 64 -3.05 -6.04 -0.68
C ALA A 64 -1.99 -4.94 -0.86
N LEU A 65 -1.13 -4.68 0.12
CA LEU A 65 -0.05 -3.69 0.04
C LEU A 65 1.02 -4.11 -0.97
N ASN A 66 1.43 -5.39 -0.95
CA ASN A 66 2.48 -5.90 -1.84
C ASN A 66 1.98 -6.14 -3.28
N THR A 67 0.72 -6.53 -3.45
CA THR A 67 0.10 -6.83 -4.76
C THR A 67 -0.45 -5.58 -5.44
N ARG A 68 -0.70 -4.47 -4.71
CA ARG A 68 -1.22 -3.21 -5.31
C ARG A 68 -0.34 -2.67 -6.45
N ASN A 69 0.94 -3.04 -6.49
CA ASN A 69 1.84 -2.63 -7.57
C ASN A 69 2.21 -3.75 -8.56
N SER A 70 1.96 -5.02 -8.23
CA SER A 70 2.41 -6.15 -9.06
C SER A 70 1.60 -6.34 -10.35
N GLY A 71 0.32 -5.93 -10.35
CA GLY A 71 -0.51 -5.93 -11.56
C GLY A 71 -0.38 -4.65 -12.40
N ASN A 72 0.29 -3.63 -11.86
CA ASN A 72 0.32 -2.30 -12.46
C ASN A 72 1.62 -2.02 -13.21
N ALA A 73 2.69 -2.77 -12.91
CA ALA A 73 3.99 -2.69 -13.56
C ALA A 73 4.44 -4.09 -13.97
N PHE A 74 4.54 -4.36 -15.27
CA PHE A 74 5.09 -5.64 -15.74
C PHE A 74 5.86 -5.48 -17.06
N TRP A 75 6.78 -6.41 -17.29
CA TRP A 75 7.60 -6.45 -18.49
C TRP A 75 7.00 -7.38 -19.54
N SER A 76 7.11 -7.01 -20.81
CA SER A 76 6.98 -7.96 -21.91
C SER A 76 8.05 -9.06 -21.81
N ARG A 77 7.78 -10.25 -22.35
CA ARG A 77 8.73 -11.39 -22.33
C ARG A 77 10.07 -11.05 -22.96
N ASP A 78 10.05 -10.19 -23.98
CA ASP A 78 11.24 -9.71 -24.68
C ASP A 78 11.96 -8.55 -23.98
N LYS A 79 11.41 -8.05 -22.86
CA LYS A 79 11.90 -6.90 -22.09
C LYS A 79 12.00 -5.59 -22.89
N LYS A 80 11.33 -5.48 -24.05
CA LYS A 80 11.35 -4.26 -24.88
C LYS A 80 10.25 -3.27 -24.50
N ILE A 81 9.18 -3.76 -23.90
CA ILE A 81 8.01 -2.98 -23.50
C ILE A 81 7.81 -3.16 -22.00
N PHE A 82 7.70 -2.02 -21.31
CA PHE A 82 7.30 -1.96 -19.91
C PHE A 82 5.87 -1.43 -19.83
N TYR A 83 4.97 -2.18 -19.20
CA TYR A 83 3.58 -1.78 -19.03
C TYR A 83 3.40 -1.14 -17.66
N LEU A 84 3.01 0.14 -17.64
CA LEU A 84 2.63 0.86 -16.42
C LEU A 84 1.16 1.27 -16.50
N SER A 85 0.32 0.81 -15.58
CA SER A 85 -1.13 1.07 -15.59
C SER A 85 -1.80 0.75 -16.94
N ARG A 86 -1.41 -0.38 -17.54
CA ARG A 86 -1.82 -0.83 -18.89
C ARG A 86 -1.34 0.05 -20.06
N ARG A 87 -0.52 1.08 -19.80
CA ARG A 87 0.10 1.88 -20.85
C ARG A 87 1.46 1.27 -21.23
N PRO A 88 1.69 0.97 -22.52
CA PRO A 88 2.98 0.47 -22.97
C PRO A 88 3.99 1.62 -23.01
N ILE A 89 5.14 1.41 -22.38
CA ILE A 89 6.32 2.25 -22.46
C ILE A 89 7.36 1.47 -23.27
N ILE A 90 7.64 1.93 -24.48
CA ILE A 90 8.63 1.33 -25.36
C ILE A 90 10.01 1.84 -24.91
N ILE A 91 10.90 0.93 -24.51
CA ILE A 91 12.18 1.32 -23.90
C ILE A 91 13.08 2.07 -24.87
N SER A 92 13.09 1.71 -26.16
CA SER A 92 13.88 2.45 -27.17
C SER A 92 13.44 3.89 -27.32
N GLN A 93 12.12 4.15 -27.33
CA GLN A 93 11.57 5.50 -27.39
C GLN A 93 11.86 6.28 -26.11
N PHE A 94 11.76 5.63 -24.95
CA PHE A 94 12.10 6.25 -23.67
C PHE A 94 13.58 6.65 -23.60
N GLN A 95 14.48 5.79 -24.06
CA GLN A 95 15.91 6.11 -24.15
C GLN A 95 16.20 7.24 -25.13
N GLN A 96 15.52 7.26 -26.28
CA GLN A 96 15.67 8.33 -27.25
C GLN A 96 15.19 9.67 -26.68
N MET A 97 14.00 9.70 -26.08
CA MET A 97 13.47 10.89 -25.41
C MET A 97 14.44 11.42 -24.34
N ALA A 98 15.04 10.55 -23.53
CA ALA A 98 16.01 10.98 -22.53
C ALA A 98 17.28 11.60 -23.16
N ARG A 99 17.77 11.03 -24.27
CA ARG A 99 18.91 11.60 -25.01
C ARG A 99 18.57 12.93 -25.67
N ASP A 100 17.36 13.03 -26.23
CA ASP A 100 16.90 14.25 -26.90
C ASP A 100 16.76 15.39 -25.89
N ILE A 101 16.18 15.15 -24.71
CA ILE A 101 16.09 16.14 -23.62
C ILE A 101 17.48 16.61 -23.18
N VAL A 102 18.44 15.70 -23.04
CA VAL A 102 19.81 16.07 -22.67
C VAL A 102 20.46 16.90 -23.78
N THR A 103 20.28 16.52 -25.04
CA THR A 103 20.84 17.25 -26.19
C THR A 103 20.24 18.64 -26.31
N GLU A 104 18.92 18.77 -26.10
CA GLU A 104 18.22 20.05 -26.10
C GLU A 104 18.69 20.93 -24.93
N ALA A 105 18.81 20.36 -23.73
CA ALA A 105 19.33 21.09 -22.57
C ALA A 105 20.79 21.54 -22.77
N GLU A 106 21.63 20.71 -23.39
CA GLU A 106 22.99 21.08 -23.77
C GLU A 106 22.98 22.21 -24.82
N ASP A 107 22.14 22.12 -25.84
CA ASP A 107 22.02 23.18 -26.84
C ASP A 107 21.59 24.51 -26.22
N MET A 108 20.56 24.50 -25.37
CA MET A 108 20.12 25.69 -24.63
C MET A 108 21.25 26.26 -23.76
N LEU A 109 21.95 25.41 -23.02
CA LEU A 109 23.09 25.84 -22.20
C LEU A 109 24.18 26.50 -23.03
N TRP A 110 24.57 25.89 -24.15
CA TRP A 110 25.65 26.42 -24.97
C TRP A 110 25.25 27.66 -25.78
N GLN A 111 24.02 27.72 -26.28
CA GLN A 111 23.57 28.82 -27.14
C GLN A 111 23.05 30.02 -26.34
N GLU A 112 22.26 29.79 -25.29
CA GLU A 112 21.58 30.87 -24.56
C GLU A 112 22.38 31.37 -23.36
N LEU A 113 23.09 30.49 -22.66
CA LEU A 113 23.85 30.84 -21.45
C LEU A 113 25.33 31.13 -21.73
N LEU A 114 25.98 30.34 -22.60
CA LEU A 114 27.41 30.47 -22.89
C LEU A 114 27.70 31.17 -24.23
N TRP A 115 26.67 31.48 -25.02
CA TRP A 115 26.77 32.15 -26.32
C TRP A 115 27.75 31.50 -27.32
N VAL A 116 27.98 30.20 -27.22
CA VAL A 116 28.81 29.41 -28.14
C VAL A 116 27.92 28.72 -29.17
N ALA A 117 27.77 29.36 -30.34
CA ALA A 117 26.94 28.82 -31.42
C ALA A 117 27.54 27.59 -32.10
N ASN A 118 28.87 27.42 -32.11
CA ASN A 118 29.53 26.35 -32.82
C ASN A 118 29.68 25.09 -31.95
N ARG A 119 28.94 24.03 -32.30
CA ARG A 119 29.00 22.72 -31.62
C ARG A 119 30.41 22.15 -31.54
N ALA A 120 31.24 22.35 -32.56
CA ALA A 120 32.60 21.84 -32.59
C ALA A 120 33.51 22.49 -31.53
N LYS A 121 33.16 23.69 -31.05
CA LYS A 121 33.95 24.45 -30.06
C LYS A 121 33.50 24.22 -28.60
N ARG A 122 32.41 23.48 -28.37
CA ARG A 122 31.80 23.31 -27.03
C ARG A 122 32.67 22.52 -26.05
N PHE A 123 33.60 21.70 -26.55
CA PHE A 123 34.47 20.86 -25.73
C PHE A 123 35.95 20.96 -26.09
N ILE A 124 36.33 21.99 -26.87
CA ILE A 124 37.74 22.28 -27.14
C ILE A 124 38.24 23.10 -25.95
N VAL A 125 39.01 22.45 -25.08
CA VAL A 125 39.83 23.09 -24.05
C VAL A 125 41.10 23.65 -24.68
#